data_AF-A0A4P6YQT2-F1
#
_entry.id   AF-A0A4P6YQT2-F1
#
_cell.length_a   1.000
_cell.length_b   1.000
_cell.length_c   1.000
_cell.angle_alpha   90.00
_cell.angle_beta   90.00
_cell.angle_gamma   90.00
#
_symmetry.space_group_name_H-M   'P 1'
#
loop_
_entity.id
_entity.type
_entity.pdbx_description
1 polymer ?
#
loop_
_entity_poly.entity_id
_entity_poly.type
_entity_poly.pdbx_seq_one_letter_code
_entity_poly.pdbx_strand_id
1 'polypeptide(L)' 'MDDTKTFNGTDRYKILERMDKWLIENNASYYGSSAMQWTLHDDGTFSLKVHWSGNDTNK' A
#
# COMPACT_ATOMS: atom_id res chain seq x y z
N MET A 1 -4.27 1.63 14.70
CA MET A 1 -5.19 2.41 13.85
C MET A 1 -5.42 1.61 12.59
N ASP A 2 -6.66 1.58 12.09
CA ASP A 2 -6.99 1.01 10.79
C ASP A 2 -7.12 2.16 9.79
N ASP A 3 -6.36 2.11 8.70
CA ASP A 3 -6.39 3.14 7.67
C ASP A 3 -6.07 2.54 6.30
N THR A 4 -6.13 3.39 5.26
CA THR A 4 -5.79 3.02 3.90
C THR A 4 -4.62 3.86 3.38
N LYS A 5 -3.71 3.22 2.66
CA LYS A 5 -2.60 3.90 1.99
C LYS A 5 -2.55 3.53 0.52
N THR A 6 -2.35 4.51 -0.34
CA THR A 6 -2.28 4.31 -1.78
C THR A 6 -0.86 4.50 -2.29
N PHE A 7 -0.40 3.57 -3.13
CA PHE A 7 0.89 3.60 -3.79
C PHE A 7 0.69 3.63 -5.30
N ASN A 8 1.34 4.58 -5.98
CA ASN A 8 1.19 4.76 -7.43
C ASN A 8 2.53 4.53 -8.16
N GLY A 9 2.46 4.05 -9.40
CA GLY A 9 3.63 3.90 -10.27
C GLY A 9 3.34 3.07 -11.52
N THR A 10 4.28 3.04 -12.45
CA THR A 10 4.16 2.28 -13.71
C THR A 10 4.65 0.83 -13.59
N ASP A 11 5.34 0.49 -12.50
CA ASP A 11 5.90 -0.84 -12.24
C ASP A 11 5.29 -1.42 -10.96
N ARG A 12 4.58 -2.55 -11.10
CA ARG A 12 3.91 -3.23 -9.99
C ARG A 12 4.89 -3.75 -8.93
N TYR A 13 6.07 -4.23 -9.33
CA TYR A 13 7.06 -4.74 -8.37
C TYR A 13 7.61 -3.61 -7.51
N LYS A 14 7.95 -2.46 -8.13
CA LYS A 14 8.42 -1.28 -7.39
C LYS A 14 7.35 -0.69 -6.47
N ILE A 15 6.08 -0.90 -6.78
CA ILE A 15 4.98 -0.49 -5.89
C ILE A 15 4.91 -1.41 -4.67
N LEU A 16 5.05 -2.72 -4.85
CA LEU A 16 5.09 -3.69 -3.75
C LEU A 16 6.29 -3.46 -2.84
N GLU A 17 7.49 -3.25 -3.38
CA GLU A 17 8.69 -2.94 -2.58
C GLU A 17 8.50 -1.67 -1.73
N ARG A 18 7.87 -0.63 -2.29
CA ARG A 18 7.56 0.61 -1.57
C ARG A 18 6.52 0.38 -0.47
N MET A 19 5.55 -0.47 -0.73
CA MET A 19 4.55 -0.84 0.26
C MET A 19 5.17 -1.64 1.41
N ASP A 20 5.93 -2.69 1.13
CA ASP A 20 6.57 -3.53 2.16
C ASP A 20 7.51 -2.69 3.02
N LYS A 21 8.33 -1.84 2.40
CA LYS A 21 9.19 -0.91 3.12
C LYS A 21 8.39 0.00 4.04
N TRP A 22 7.30 0.58 3.54
CA TRP A 22 6.45 1.45 4.35
C TRP A 22 5.79 0.70 5.52
N LEU A 23 5.32 -0.52 5.31
CA LEU A 23 4.73 -1.36 6.37
C LEU A 23 5.75 -1.65 7.48
N ILE A 24 6.98 -2.03 7.11
CA ILE A 24 8.07 -2.29 8.06
C ILE A 24 8.44 -1.03 8.85
N GLU A 25 8.61 0.11 8.16
CA GLU A 25 8.99 1.38 8.79
C GLU A 25 7.93 1.91 9.78
N ASN A 26 6.66 1.56 9.57
CA ASN A 26 5.54 2.06 10.37
C ASN A 26 4.95 0.96 11.27
N ASN A 27 5.67 -0.16 11.47
CA ASN A 27 5.21 -1.31 12.24
C ASN A 27 3.74 -1.66 11.96
N ALA A 28 3.40 -1.65 10.67
CA ALA A 28 2.07 -1.81 10.14
C ALA A 28 2.00 -3.13 9.37
N SER A 29 0.83 -3.74 9.39
CA SER A 29 0.53 -4.96 8.66
C SER A 29 -0.73 -4.75 7.86
N TYR A 30 -0.77 -5.27 6.63
CA TYR A 30 -2.02 -5.35 5.90
C TYR A 30 -2.88 -6.47 6.49
N TYR A 31 -4.21 -6.28 6.54
CA TYR A 31 -5.13 -7.26 7.11
C TYR A 31 -6.38 -7.43 6.25
N GLY A 32 -6.83 -8.68 6.11
CA GLY A 32 -8.08 -9.05 5.45
C GLY A 32 -7.92 -9.56 4.00
N SER A 33 -8.95 -10.23 3.49
CA SER A 33 -8.95 -10.85 2.15
C SER A 33 -8.99 -9.84 1.01
N SER A 34 -9.29 -8.57 1.28
CA SER A 34 -9.30 -7.47 0.31
C SER A 34 -8.38 -6.34 0.74
N ALA A 35 -7.32 -6.68 1.47
CA ALA A 35 -6.39 -5.69 2.00
C ALA A 35 -5.68 -4.91 0.90
N MET A 36 -5.51 -5.50 -0.29
CA MET A 36 -4.84 -4.90 -1.44
C MET A 36 -5.81 -4.78 -2.61
N GLN A 37 -5.94 -3.58 -3.15
CA GLN A 37 -6.77 -3.29 -4.31
C GLN A 37 -5.92 -2.62 -5.39
N TRP A 38 -5.79 -3.29 -6.53
CA TRP A 38 -5.07 -2.77 -7.69
C TRP A 38 -6.04 -2.08 -8.65
N THR A 39 -5.66 -0.90 -9.12
CA THR A 39 -6.30 -0.18 -10.21
C THR A 39 -5.28 0.07 -11.31
N LEU A 40 -5.62 -0.22 -12.56
CA LEU A 40 -4.87 0.22 -13.73
C LEU A 40 -5.55 1.48 -14.28
N HIS A 41 -4.76 2.51 -14.55
CA HIS A 41 -5.21 3.75 -15.15
C HIS A 41 -4.91 3.77 -16.64
N ASP A 42 -5.70 4.54 -17.41
CA ASP A 42 -5.59 4.64 -18.86
C ASP A 42 -4.24 5.24 -19.33
N ASP A 43 -3.54 5.94 -18.44
CA ASP A 43 -2.20 6.48 -18.66
C ASP A 43 -1.07 5.44 -18.47
N GLY A 44 -1.43 4.18 -18.21
CA GLY A 44 -0.48 3.08 -17.99
C GLY A 44 0.09 3.02 -16.57
N THR A 45 -0.39 3.84 -15.64
CA THR A 45 0.00 3.77 -14.24
C THR A 45 -0.87 2.78 -13.46
N PHE A 46 -0.29 2.19 -12.42
CA PHE A 46 -0.96 1.35 -11.45
C PHE A 46 -1.09 2.09 -10.12
N SER A 47 -2.22 1.88 -9.46
CA SER A 47 -2.48 2.29 -8.09
C SER A 47 -2.77 1.06 -7.24
N LEU A 48 -2.08 0.94 -6.11
CA LEU A 48 -2.30 -0.08 -5.09
C LEU A 48 -2.82 0.61 -3.83
N LYS A 49 -4.08 0.39 -3.50
CA LYS A 49 -4.66 0.78 -2.21
C LYS A 49 -4.53 -0.37 -1.23
N VAL A 50 -3.96 -0.09 -0.05
CA VAL A 50 -3.68 -1.06 1.00
C VAL A 50 -4.42 -0.67 2.26
N HIS A 51 -5.28 -1.54 2.75
CA HIS A 51 -5.84 -1.46 4.10
C HIS A 51 -4.81 -2.03 5.09
N TRP A 52 -4.45 -1.23 6.08
CA TRP A 52 -3.41 -1.60 7.04
C TRP A 52 -3.85 -1.28 8.46
N SER A 53 -3.33 -2.09 9.39
CA SER A 53 -3.45 -1.90 10.83
C SER A 53 -2.06 -1.77 11.42
N GLY A 54 -1.82 -0.73 12.20
CA GLY A 54 -0.50 -0.50 12.79
C GLY A 54 -0.45 0.69 13.73
N ASN A 55 0.74 0.93 14.26
CA ASN A 55 1.06 2.12 15.02
C ASN A 55 1.80 3.07 14.08
N ASP A 56 1.09 4.01 13.46
CA ASP A 56 1.69 5.03 12.60
C ASP A 56 2.62 5.89 13.46
N THR A 57 3.89 5.53 13.51
CA THR A 57 4.92 6.23 14.28
C THR A 57 5.30 7.57 13.65
N ASN A 58 4.74 7.91 12.48
CA ASN A 58 5.00 9.16 11.75
C ASN A 58 3.80 10.15 11.79
N LYS A 59 2.80 9.93 12.64
CA LYS A 59 1.68 10.87 12.83
C LYS A 59 2.02 12.05 13.75
#